data_AF-A0AAV0I0J1-F1
#
_entry.id   AF-A0AAV0I0J1-F1
#
_cell.length_a   1.000
_cell.length_b   1.000
_cell.length_c   1.000
_cell.angle_alpha   90.00
_cell.angle_beta   90.00
_cell.angle_gamma   90.00
#
_symmetry.space_group_name_H-M   'P 1'
#
loop_
_entity.id
_entity.type
_entity.pdbx_description
1 polymer ?
#
loop_
_entity_poly.entity_id
_entity_poly.type
_entity_poly.pdbx_seq_one_letter_code
_entity_poly.pdbx_strand_id
1 'polypeptide(L)'
;EAGNNGVLLSCLDCFLSGGILYRFEYSVNPALFLAKARGGTCTLADADPDDVVVHRAKFLLEENGFGCYNVFKNNCEDFAIYCKTGLLVINQTTMGQSGQAVSIIGGPLAAVLSTPLRLVTTNVYGMAATAVGVYCVSRYAADIGRRTDVVKVDVEDLTRRLSTGLVQVIEPQIVAGPLTESQEALQICS
;
A
#
# COMPACT_ATOMS: atom_id res chain seq x y z
N GLU A 1 13.75 15.91 -24.00
CA GLU A 1 12.88 16.47 -22.95
C GLU A 1 13.07 15.62 -21.71
N ALA A 2 13.37 16.22 -20.56
CA ALA A 2 13.83 15.51 -19.37
C ALA A 2 12.66 15.11 -18.46
N GLY A 3 12.56 13.80 -18.16
CA GLY A 3 12.03 13.18 -16.94
C GLY A 3 10.59 13.48 -16.50
N ASN A 4 9.61 12.71 -16.97
CA ASN A 4 8.19 12.88 -16.64
C ASN A 4 7.68 11.95 -15.53
N ASN A 5 8.48 11.72 -14.47
CA ASN A 5 8.14 10.77 -13.40
C ASN A 5 8.10 11.48 -12.04
N GLY A 6 6.92 11.55 -11.40
CA GLY A 6 6.86 11.89 -9.99
C GLY A 6 5.49 12.33 -9.49
N VAL A 7 5.24 13.64 -9.55
CA VAL A 7 4.08 14.31 -8.96
C VAL A 7 3.77 15.53 -9.82
N LEU A 8 2.48 15.83 -10.04
CA LEU A 8 2.06 16.97 -10.84
C LEU A 8 1.15 17.89 -10.02
N LEU A 9 1.31 19.20 -10.21
CA LEU A 9 0.42 20.21 -9.65
C LEU A 9 -0.62 20.62 -10.69
N SER A 10 -1.89 20.60 -10.31
CA SER A 10 -2.99 21.05 -11.16
C SER A 10 -4.07 21.76 -10.34
N CYS A 11 -4.93 22.51 -11.02
CA CYS A 11 -6.11 23.09 -10.38
C CYS A 11 -7.15 21.99 -10.09
N LEU A 12 -7.90 22.11 -9.00
CA LEU A 12 -8.88 21.08 -8.62
C LEU A 12 -9.95 20.88 -9.71
N ASP A 13 -10.48 21.97 -10.26
CA ASP A 13 -11.50 21.91 -11.32
C ASP A 13 -10.96 21.28 -12.61
N CYS A 14 -9.69 21.54 -12.92
CA CYS A 14 -8.97 20.96 -14.06
C CYS A 14 -8.83 19.45 -13.89
N PHE A 15 -8.46 19.01 -12.69
CA PHE A 15 -8.31 17.60 -12.34
C PHE A 15 -9.66 16.87 -12.37
N LEU A 16 -10.69 17.49 -11.80
CA LEU A 16 -12.02 16.89 -11.74
C LEU A 16 -12.67 16.80 -13.13
N SER A 17 -12.45 17.78 -14.00
CA SER A 17 -13.02 17.83 -15.36
C SER A 17 -14.55 17.57 -15.36
N GLY A 18 -15.27 18.21 -14.42
CA GLY A 18 -16.70 18.01 -14.21
C GLY A 18 -17.10 16.76 -13.41
N GLY A 19 -16.14 15.99 -12.91
CA GLY A 19 -16.35 14.86 -12.01
C GLY A 19 -16.70 15.25 -10.58
N ILE A 20 -17.09 14.25 -9.79
CA ILE A 20 -17.41 14.41 -8.37
C ILE A 20 -16.22 14.04 -7.48
N LEU A 21 -15.99 14.84 -6.44
CA LEU A 21 -14.96 14.56 -5.44
C LEU A 21 -15.54 13.73 -4.30
N TYR A 22 -14.88 12.64 -3.95
CA TYR A 22 -15.11 11.92 -2.70
C TYR A 22 -13.95 12.18 -1.75
N ARG A 23 -14.25 12.52 -0.50
CA ARG A 23 -13.22 12.77 0.52
C ARG A 23 -12.94 11.51 1.30
N PHE A 24 -11.69 11.06 1.26
CA PHE A 24 -11.19 9.99 2.10
C PHE A 24 -11.13 10.42 3.57
N GLU A 25 -11.58 9.56 4.49
CA GLU A 25 -11.63 9.86 5.92
C GLU A 25 -10.43 9.25 6.67
N TYR A 26 -9.81 10.04 7.56
CA TYR A 26 -8.70 9.62 8.43
C TYR A 26 -9.15 9.60 9.90
N SER A 27 -8.40 8.93 10.76
CA SER A 27 -8.72 8.80 12.20
C SER A 27 -10.15 8.31 12.47
N VAL A 28 -10.72 7.48 11.59
CA VAL A 28 -12.08 6.97 11.81
C VAL A 28 -12.07 5.96 12.96
N ASN A 29 -13.19 5.82 13.68
CA ASN A 29 -13.28 4.77 14.68
C ASN A 29 -13.44 3.38 14.01
N PRO A 30 -13.08 2.27 14.70
CA PRO A 30 -13.17 0.93 14.14
C PRO A 30 -14.58 0.53 13.67
N ALA A 31 -15.62 1.01 14.35
CA ALA A 31 -17.00 0.70 13.98
C ALA A 31 -17.37 1.32 12.62
N LEU A 32 -17.03 2.59 12.39
CA LEU A 32 -17.25 3.29 11.14
C LEU A 32 -16.41 2.68 10.01
N PHE A 33 -15.14 2.35 10.29
CA PHE A 33 -14.26 1.69 9.33
C PHE A 33 -14.83 0.36 8.82
N LEU A 34 -15.34 -0.47 9.73
CA LEU A 34 -15.94 -1.76 9.38
C LEU A 34 -17.31 -1.61 8.72
N ALA A 35 -18.10 -0.59 9.09
CA ALA A 35 -19.40 -0.32 8.50
C ALA A 35 -19.33 0.13 7.03
N LYS A 36 -18.25 0.81 6.62
CA LYS A 36 -18.05 1.25 5.23
C LYS A 36 -17.72 0.05 4.34
N ALA A 37 -18.68 -0.67 3.77
CA ALA A 37 -18.41 -1.92 3.01
C ALA A 37 -17.37 -1.80 1.85
N ARG A 38 -17.15 -0.61 1.31
CA ARG A 38 -16.17 -0.36 0.25
C ARG A 38 -14.80 0.03 0.83
N GLY A 39 -13.75 -0.73 0.47
CA GLY A 39 -12.35 -0.36 0.74
C GLY A 39 -11.95 0.94 0.03
N GLY A 40 -10.84 1.56 0.45
CA GLY A 40 -10.34 2.78 -0.19
C GLY A 40 -11.18 4.04 0.09
N THR A 41 -11.93 4.08 1.18
CA THR A 41 -12.77 5.24 1.55
C THR A 41 -12.40 5.88 2.89
N CYS A 42 -11.73 5.13 3.77
CA CYS A 42 -11.29 5.60 5.07
C CYS A 42 -10.13 4.76 5.61
N THR A 43 -9.44 5.28 6.61
CA THR A 43 -8.39 4.59 7.37
C THR A 43 -8.46 4.90 8.86
N LEU A 44 -7.98 3.97 9.69
CA LEU A 44 -7.78 4.20 11.13
C LEU A 44 -6.52 5.03 11.42
N ALA A 45 -5.63 5.21 10.45
CA ALA A 45 -4.42 6.00 10.61
C ALA A 45 -4.74 7.48 10.89
N ASP A 46 -3.95 8.07 11.78
CA ASP A 46 -4.07 9.48 12.10
C ASP A 46 -3.51 10.36 10.99
N ALA A 47 -4.24 11.43 10.68
CA ALA A 47 -3.78 12.47 9.78
C ALA A 47 -2.84 13.42 10.52
N ASP A 48 -1.76 13.78 9.85
CA ASP A 48 -0.86 14.85 10.31
C ASP A 48 -1.49 16.24 10.09
N PRO A 49 -0.96 17.27 10.79
CA PRO A 49 -1.34 18.66 10.58
C PRO A 49 -1.19 19.10 9.11
N ASP A 50 -2.11 19.96 8.65
CA ASP A 50 -2.21 20.33 7.24
C ASP A 50 -0.94 21.03 6.70
N ASP A 51 -0.22 21.78 7.52
CA ASP A 51 1.06 22.40 7.16
C ASP A 51 2.12 21.33 6.84
N VAL A 52 2.22 20.26 7.63
CA VAL A 52 3.13 19.14 7.40
C VAL A 52 2.73 18.36 6.14
N VAL A 53 1.44 18.21 5.89
CA VAL A 53 0.95 17.57 4.66
C VAL A 53 1.34 18.37 3.42
N VAL A 54 1.02 19.67 3.43
CA VAL A 54 1.30 20.56 2.30
C VAL A 54 2.80 20.65 2.06
N HIS A 55 3.59 20.68 3.13
CA HIS A 55 5.05 20.63 3.04
C HIS A 55 5.53 19.39 2.28
N ARG A 56 5.08 18.19 2.64
CA ARG A 56 5.49 16.95 1.96
C ARG A 56 5.08 16.91 0.50
N ALA A 57 3.85 17.31 0.19
CA ALA A 57 3.34 17.31 -1.18
C ALA A 57 4.13 18.27 -2.07
N LYS A 58 4.47 19.47 -1.56
CA LYS A 58 5.30 20.44 -2.28
C LYS A 58 6.74 19.96 -2.43
N PHE A 59 7.31 19.40 -1.37
CA PHE A 59 8.67 18.88 -1.41
C PHE A 59 8.81 17.78 -2.48
N LEU A 60 7.89 16.81 -2.53
CA LEU A 60 7.90 15.75 -3.56
C LEU A 60 7.57 16.24 -4.96
N LEU A 61 6.85 17.36 -5.10
CA LEU A 61 6.63 18.02 -6.39
C LEU A 61 7.94 18.63 -6.93
N GLU A 62 8.76 19.19 -6.05
CA GLU A 62 10.01 19.87 -6.40
C GLU A 62 11.18 18.91 -6.53
N GLU A 63 11.28 17.90 -5.66
CA GLU A 63 12.44 17.04 -5.48
C GLU A 63 12.15 15.59 -5.89
N ASN A 64 12.46 15.25 -7.15
CA ASN A 64 12.52 13.88 -7.70
C ASN A 64 11.25 13.01 -7.61
N GLY A 65 10.10 13.56 -7.22
CA GLY A 65 8.84 12.83 -7.18
C GLY A 65 8.76 11.80 -6.04
N PHE A 66 7.69 11.03 -6.03
CA PHE A 66 7.48 9.96 -5.05
C PHE A 66 8.08 8.62 -5.52
N GLY A 67 9.17 8.63 -6.30
CA GLY A 67 9.72 7.44 -6.94
C GLY A 67 8.95 6.99 -8.19
N CYS A 68 9.25 5.81 -8.72
CA CYS A 68 8.64 5.31 -9.96
C CYS A 68 7.18 4.89 -9.75
N TYR A 69 6.26 5.51 -10.48
CA TYR A 69 4.84 5.21 -10.40
C TYR A 69 4.52 3.78 -10.88
N ASN A 70 3.77 3.02 -10.09
CA ASN A 70 3.22 1.73 -10.51
C ASN A 70 1.76 1.62 -10.02
N VAL A 71 0.84 1.16 -10.87
CA VAL A 71 -0.60 1.12 -10.54
C VAL A 71 -0.88 0.23 -9.31
N PHE A 72 -0.08 -0.81 -9.12
CA PHE A 72 -0.21 -1.74 -8.00
C PHE A 72 0.49 -1.26 -6.73
N LYS A 73 1.47 -0.35 -6.85
CA LYS A 73 2.34 0.11 -5.76
C LYS A 73 2.95 1.45 -6.10
N ASN A 74 3.07 2.36 -5.15
CA ASN A 74 3.54 3.71 -5.44
C ASN A 74 2.58 4.43 -6.40
N ASN A 75 1.28 4.16 -6.26
CA ASN A 75 0.22 4.79 -7.03
C ASN A 75 -0.25 6.08 -6.33
N CYS A 76 -1.31 6.69 -6.87
CA CYS A 76 -1.90 7.91 -6.32
C CYS A 76 -2.43 7.74 -4.88
N GLU A 77 -2.93 6.55 -4.52
CA GLU A 77 -3.43 6.27 -3.17
C GLU A 77 -2.27 6.21 -2.17
N ASP A 78 -1.19 5.49 -2.51
CA ASP A 78 0.01 5.42 -1.67
C ASP A 78 0.62 6.80 -1.44
N PHE A 79 0.72 7.61 -2.51
CA PHE A 79 1.19 8.99 -2.41
C PHE A 79 0.30 9.84 -1.49
N ALA A 80 -1.03 9.77 -1.67
CA ALA A 80 -1.97 10.54 -0.86
C ALA A 80 -1.95 10.12 0.63
N ILE A 81 -1.86 8.81 0.90
CA ILE A 81 -1.74 8.26 2.25
C ILE A 81 -0.42 8.69 2.89
N TYR A 82 0.71 8.61 2.18
CA TYR A 82 1.99 9.09 2.67
C TYR A 82 1.97 10.59 2.97
N CYS A 83 1.44 11.39 2.05
CA CYS A 83 1.31 12.84 2.24
C CYS A 83 0.45 13.18 3.45
N LYS A 84 -0.61 12.40 3.76
CA LYS A 84 -1.47 12.67 4.92
C LYS A 84 -1.01 12.08 6.25
N THR A 85 -0.30 10.96 6.26
CA THR A 85 0.00 10.21 7.50
C THR A 85 1.50 10.07 7.79
N GLY A 86 2.31 10.21 6.74
CA GLY A 86 3.77 10.02 6.77
C GLY A 86 4.18 8.56 6.82
N LEU A 87 3.20 7.66 6.78
CA LEU A 87 3.41 6.22 6.85
C LEU A 87 3.76 5.70 5.46
N LEU A 88 4.86 4.95 5.41
CA LEU A 88 5.23 4.13 4.28
C LEU A 88 5.21 2.67 4.71
N VAL A 89 4.65 1.83 3.86
CA VAL A 89 4.82 0.38 3.98
C VAL A 89 6.26 0.07 3.57
N ILE A 90 7.13 -0.16 4.56
CA ILE A 90 8.50 -0.56 4.29
C ILE A 90 8.54 -2.08 4.28
N ASN A 91 8.85 -2.65 3.11
CA ASN A 91 9.49 -3.96 3.15
C ASN A 91 10.90 -3.75 3.70
N GLN A 92 11.15 -4.23 4.90
CA GLN A 92 12.51 -4.50 5.33
C GLN A 92 13.08 -5.60 4.42
N THR A 93 13.55 -5.24 3.22
CA THR A 93 14.65 -5.95 2.58
C THR A 93 15.94 -5.59 3.29
N THR A 94 15.96 -5.80 4.61
CA THR A 94 17.17 -5.71 5.41
C THR A 94 17.93 -7.00 5.17
N MET A 95 18.92 -6.92 4.28
CA MET A 95 20.29 -7.22 4.68
C MET A 95 20.52 -8.65 5.20
N GLY A 96 20.89 -9.55 4.28
CA GLY A 96 21.70 -10.74 4.59
C GLY A 96 21.11 -11.72 5.61
N GLN A 97 20.17 -12.56 5.18
CA GLN A 97 20.03 -13.90 5.73
C GLN A 97 20.36 -14.92 4.65
N SER A 98 21.65 -15.25 4.60
CA SER A 98 22.12 -16.51 4.03
C SER A 98 21.45 -17.68 4.76
N GLY A 99 20.83 -18.57 4.00
CA GLY A 99 20.59 -19.97 4.39
C GLY A 99 19.30 -20.25 5.16
N GLN A 100 18.46 -21.10 4.54
CA GLN A 100 17.41 -21.91 5.17
C GLN A 100 16.15 -21.15 5.62
N ALA A 101 15.09 -21.25 4.80
CA ALA A 101 13.66 -21.22 5.17
C ALA A 101 12.80 -20.20 4.39
N VAL A 102 12.51 -20.51 3.13
CA VAL A 102 11.22 -20.11 2.52
C VAL A 102 10.61 -21.37 1.90
N SER A 103 10.07 -22.22 2.76
CA SER A 103 9.03 -23.19 2.39
C SER A 103 7.80 -22.89 3.24
N ILE A 104 7.22 -21.71 3.01
CA ILE A 104 5.88 -21.33 3.48
C ILE A 104 5.14 -20.68 2.30
N ILE A 105 5.31 -21.23 1.10
CA ILE A 105 4.43 -20.99 -0.04
C ILE A 105 3.71 -22.32 -0.26
N GLY A 106 2.78 -22.61 0.66
CA GLY A 106 2.16 -23.92 0.77
C GLY A 106 1.04 -24.00 1.81
N GLY A 107 0.40 -22.88 2.12
CA GLY A 107 -0.98 -22.83 2.64
C GLY A 107 -1.17 -22.67 4.15
N PRO A 108 -2.18 -21.87 4.54
CA PRO A 108 -3.06 -22.17 5.66
C PRO A 108 -4.27 -22.98 5.19
N LEU A 109 -4.09 -23.97 4.29
CA LEU A 109 -5.18 -24.87 3.86
C LEU A 109 -5.31 -26.11 4.77
N ALA A 110 -4.28 -26.45 5.55
CA ALA A 110 -4.31 -27.60 6.46
C ALA A 110 -4.87 -27.27 7.86
N ALA A 111 -4.76 -26.02 8.33
CA ALA A 111 -5.28 -25.61 9.65
C ALA A 111 -6.79 -25.32 9.65
N VAL A 112 -7.42 -25.16 8.47
CA VAL A 112 -8.89 -24.95 8.34
C VAL A 112 -9.67 -26.22 8.73
N LEU A 113 -9.01 -27.37 8.85
CA LEU A 113 -9.64 -28.64 9.22
C LEU A 113 -9.68 -28.90 10.74
N SER A 114 -9.02 -28.11 11.59
CA SER A 114 -9.14 -28.26 13.05
C SER A 114 -10.30 -27.43 13.61
N THR A 115 -11.49 -28.06 13.64
CA THR A 115 -12.62 -27.89 14.58
C THR A 115 -12.43 -26.81 15.66
N PRO A 116 -13.05 -25.62 15.52
CA PRO A 116 -14.49 -25.39 15.75
C PRO A 116 -15.22 -24.65 14.60
N LEU A 117 -14.49 -24.12 13.61
CA LEU A 117 -15.02 -23.33 12.50
C LEU A 117 -15.97 -24.16 11.62
N ARG A 118 -15.71 -25.47 11.50
CA ARG A 118 -16.50 -26.43 10.71
C ARG A 118 -17.93 -26.56 11.19
N LEU A 119 -18.22 -26.32 12.48
CA LEU A 119 -19.60 -26.41 13.01
C LEU A 119 -20.41 -25.16 12.62
N VAL A 120 -19.77 -23.98 12.65
CA VAL A 120 -20.38 -22.70 12.29
C VAL A 120 -20.61 -22.62 10.78
N THR A 121 -19.78 -23.24 9.95
CA THR A 121 -19.93 -23.21 8.48
C THR A 121 -20.92 -24.24 7.91
N THR A 122 -21.68 -24.96 8.75
CA THR A 122 -22.62 -26.00 8.28
C THR A 122 -23.95 -25.48 7.74
N ASN A 123 -24.33 -24.23 8.05
CA ASN A 123 -25.55 -23.59 7.54
C ASN A 123 -25.19 -22.26 6.84
N VAL A 124 -25.99 -21.86 5.86
CA VAL A 124 -25.84 -20.61 5.07
C VAL A 124 -25.59 -19.40 5.97
N TYR A 125 -26.33 -19.26 7.07
CA TYR A 125 -26.14 -18.15 8.01
C TYR A 125 -24.76 -18.14 8.67
N GLY A 126 -24.25 -19.31 9.06
CA GLY A 126 -22.95 -19.40 9.71
C GLY A 126 -21.79 -19.32 8.72
N MET A 127 -21.97 -19.74 7.46
CA MET A 127 -21.03 -19.41 6.38
C MET A 127 -20.98 -17.90 6.13
N ALA A 128 -22.13 -17.23 6.03
CA ALA A 128 -22.20 -15.78 5.85
C ALA A 128 -21.56 -15.02 7.02
N ALA A 129 -21.88 -15.39 8.26
CA ALA A 129 -21.27 -14.79 9.45
C ALA A 129 -19.75 -15.00 9.49
N THR A 130 -19.27 -16.19 9.10
CA THR A 130 -17.83 -16.46 9.01
C THR A 130 -17.17 -15.61 7.94
N ALA A 131 -17.76 -15.50 6.76
CA ALA A 131 -17.23 -14.68 5.67
C ALA A 131 -17.15 -13.20 6.05
N VAL A 132 -18.21 -12.66 6.67
CA VAL A 132 -18.22 -11.27 7.18
C VAL A 132 -17.19 -11.09 8.29
N GLY A 133 -17.09 -12.03 9.23
CA GLY A 133 -16.11 -11.98 10.31
C GLY A 133 -14.67 -11.99 9.80
N VAL A 134 -14.34 -12.90 8.88
CA VAL A 134 -13.03 -12.98 8.22
C VAL A 134 -12.75 -11.68 7.47
N TYR A 135 -13.71 -11.18 6.70
CA TYR A 135 -13.58 -9.90 6.00
C TYR A 135 -13.27 -8.74 6.96
N CYS A 136 -14.03 -8.60 8.05
CA CYS A 136 -13.82 -7.54 9.04
C CYS A 136 -12.43 -7.61 9.68
N VAL A 137 -11.99 -8.82 10.08
CA VAL A 137 -10.67 -9.02 10.67
C VAL A 137 -9.56 -8.73 9.66
N SER A 138 -9.65 -9.29 8.45
CA SER A 138 -8.66 -9.07 7.39
C SER A 138 -8.54 -7.59 7.03
N ARG A 139 -9.67 -6.90 6.90
CA ARG A 139 -9.71 -5.48 6.58
C ARG A 139 -9.10 -4.63 7.69
N TYR A 140 -9.44 -4.93 8.95
CA TYR A 140 -8.90 -4.23 10.11
C TYR A 140 -7.38 -4.43 10.23
N ALA A 141 -6.88 -5.65 9.98
CA ALA A 141 -5.46 -5.96 10.02
C ALA A 141 -4.67 -5.35 8.86
N ALA A 142 -5.29 -5.19 7.69
CA ALA A 142 -4.66 -4.60 6.51
C ALA A 142 -4.61 -3.06 6.54
N ASP A 143 -5.35 -2.41 7.45
CA ASP A 143 -5.36 -0.95 7.57
C ASP A 143 -3.98 -0.40 7.97
N ILE A 144 -3.55 0.66 7.29
CA ILE A 144 -2.21 1.23 7.48
C ILE A 144 -1.99 1.77 8.90
N GLY A 145 -3.05 2.18 9.62
CA GLY A 145 -2.96 2.63 11.01
C GLY A 145 -2.78 1.49 12.02
N ARG A 146 -2.90 0.23 11.60
CA ARG A 146 -2.77 -0.95 12.48
C ARG A 146 -1.61 -1.86 12.09
N ARG A 147 -1.05 -1.68 10.90
CA ARG A 147 0.12 -2.42 10.42
C ARG A 147 1.33 -2.16 11.29
N THR A 148 2.15 -3.19 11.49
CA THR A 148 3.41 -3.10 12.24
C THR A 148 4.63 -2.93 11.33
N ASP A 149 4.45 -3.15 10.02
CA ASP A 149 5.47 -3.03 8.97
C ASP A 149 5.41 -1.67 8.25
N VAL A 150 4.74 -0.70 8.85
CA VAL A 150 4.76 0.70 8.41
C VAL A 150 5.68 1.49 9.31
N VAL A 151 6.39 2.45 8.73
CA VAL A 151 7.17 3.41 9.50
C VAL A 151 6.86 4.80 9.01
N LYS A 152 6.90 5.75 9.95
CA LYS A 152 6.78 7.16 9.66
C LYS A 152 8.12 7.67 9.14
N VAL A 153 8.12 8.27 7.96
CA VAL A 153 9.34 8.74 7.29
C VAL A 153 9.16 10.19 6.88
N ASP A 154 10.08 11.05 7.32
CA ASP A 154 10.15 12.43 6.87
C ASP A 154 10.50 12.51 5.38
N VAL A 155 10.00 13.53 4.69
CA VAL A 155 10.07 13.61 3.23
C VAL A 155 11.49 13.80 2.70
N GLU A 156 12.33 14.46 3.48
CA GLU A 156 13.74 14.65 3.19
C GLU A 156 14.48 13.31 3.24
N ASP A 157 14.19 12.47 4.25
CA ASP A 157 14.79 11.14 4.35
C ASP A 157 14.26 10.19 3.29
N LEU A 158 12.96 10.28 2.93
CA LEU A 158 12.40 9.54 1.81
C LEU A 158 13.12 9.88 0.51
N THR A 159 13.24 11.16 0.19
CA THR A 159 13.88 11.63 -1.05
C THR A 159 15.35 11.25 -1.09
N ARG A 160 16.06 11.35 0.04
CA ARG A 160 17.44 10.85 0.19
C ARG A 160 17.54 9.34 -0.06
N ARG A 161 16.58 8.55 0.42
CA ARG A 161 16.56 7.09 0.19
C ARG A 161 16.22 6.73 -1.25
N LEU A 162 15.34 7.49 -1.90
CA LEU A 162 15.00 7.32 -3.31
C LEU A 162 16.20 7.68 -4.21
N SER A 163 16.89 8.78 -3.93
CA SER A 163 18.08 9.20 -4.70
C SER A 163 19.27 8.26 -4.54
N THR A 164 19.39 7.60 -3.38
CA THR A 164 20.44 6.60 -3.12
C THR A 164 20.07 5.18 -3.56
N GLY A 165 18.86 4.97 -4.09
CA GLY A 165 18.35 3.64 -4.49
C GLY A 165 18.15 2.65 -3.33
N LEU A 166 18.21 3.14 -2.08
CA LEU A 166 18.08 2.35 -0.86
C LEU A 166 16.64 1.91 -0.58
N VAL A 167 15.66 2.54 -1.23
CA VAL A 167 14.26 2.13 -1.20
C VAL A 167 13.86 1.66 -2.60
N GLN A 168 13.77 0.34 -2.77
CA GLN A 168 13.09 -0.24 -3.93
C GLN A 168 11.65 -0.54 -3.53
N VAL A 169 10.72 0.25 -4.06
CA VAL A 169 9.28 -0.04 -3.94
C VAL A 169 8.97 -1.18 -4.90
N ILE A 170 8.94 -2.39 -4.34
CA ILE A 170 8.73 -3.73 -4.92
C ILE A 170 8.41 -3.78 -6.44
N GLU A 171 9.35 -4.34 -7.20
CA GLU A 171 9.09 -4.90 -8.54
C GLU A 171 8.47 -6.31 -8.41
N PRO A 172 7.34 -6.61 -9.07
CA PRO A 172 6.76 -7.95 -9.04
C PRO A 172 7.56 -8.90 -9.94
N GLN A 173 8.08 -9.99 -9.37
CA GLN A 173 8.48 -11.16 -10.15
C GLN A 173 7.22 -11.79 -10.73
N ILE A 174 6.88 -11.42 -11.97
CA ILE A 174 5.91 -12.16 -12.77
C ILE A 174 6.54 -13.53 -13.04
N VAL A 175 6.01 -14.56 -12.38
CA VAL A 175 6.30 -15.95 -12.74
C VAL A 175 5.64 -16.20 -14.09
N ALA A 176 6.34 -15.85 -15.17
CA ALA A 176 6.08 -16.35 -16.50
C ALA A 176 6.92 -17.61 -16.70
N GLY A 177 6.26 -18.69 -17.13
CA GLY A 177 6.90 -19.96 -17.44
C GLY A 177 7.99 -19.84 -18.52
N PRO A 178 8.77 -20.91 -18.75
CA PRO A 178 10.03 -20.82 -19.45
C PRO A 178 9.81 -20.66 -20.97
N LEU A 179 10.20 -19.51 -21.52
CA LEU A 179 10.55 -19.37 -22.94
C LEU A 179 11.80 -18.50 -23.06
N THR A 180 12.92 -19.21 -23.28
CA THR A 180 14.13 -18.88 -24.06
C THR A 180 14.47 -17.42 -24.40
N GLU A 181 15.68 -17.04 -23.95
CA GLU A 181 16.68 -16.15 -24.58
C GLU A 181 16.21 -14.82 -25.20
N SER A 182 16.59 -13.70 -24.57
CA SER A 182 17.66 -12.81 -25.08
C SER A 182 17.81 -11.58 -24.17
N GLN A 183 19.03 -11.06 -24.15
CA GLN A 183 19.49 -9.90 -23.37
C GLN A 183 18.59 -8.67 -23.55
N GLU A 184 18.41 -7.90 -22.45
CA GLU A 184 18.26 -6.43 -22.36
C GLU A 184 17.29 -6.03 -21.24
N ALA A 185 17.81 -5.89 -20.02
CA ALA A 185 17.13 -5.17 -18.94
C ALA A 185 18.12 -4.31 -18.15
N LEU A 186 19.05 -3.68 -18.87
CA LEU A 186 19.97 -2.69 -18.35
C LEU A 186 19.58 -1.31 -18.90
N GLN A 187 18.34 -0.85 -18.71
CA GLN A 187 17.94 0.52 -19.07
C GLN A 187 16.59 0.93 -18.48
N ILE A 188 16.36 0.82 -17.17
CA ILE A 188 15.18 1.47 -16.56
C ILE A 188 15.58 2.18 -15.26
N CYS A 189 16.52 3.12 -15.39
CA CYS A 189 16.74 4.23 -14.46
C CYS A 189 17.49 5.32 -15.24
N SER A 190 16.76 6.05 -16.08
CA SER A 190 17.15 7.36 -16.61
C SER A 190 15.91 8.24 -16.67
#